data_AF-A0A7V4XHL6-F1
#
_entry.id   AF-A0A7V4XHL6-F1
#
_cell.length_a   1.000
_cell.length_b   1.000
_cell.length_c   1.000
_cell.angle_alpha   90.00
_cell.angle_beta   90.00
_cell.angle_gamma   90.00
#
_symmetry.space_group_name_H-M   'P 1'
#
loop_
_entity.id
_entity.type
_entity.pdbx_description
1 polymer ?
#
loop_
_entity_poly.entity_id
_entity_poly.type
_entity_poly.pdbx_seq_one_letter_code
_entity_poly.pdbx_strand_id
1 'polypeptide(L)'
;MSTSVWGLATALALVFILCSTGIKAETMMPGYERSQWFGEQVREIRMDTGVRMIVDAPEVMHADRPTLVVFYATPNGNTIEQTLGCAITPDLDWHFDIQHIAAQTRRLRQIDTRDNIVLVCMEAQGLSWPSWRRTHADSSSIIRKIVEQTIKEMPGSSVNAVIAGHSGGGSMIFGFLNAGDEIPSYVKRIAFLDADYAYSDKEKHGEKLLGWLRASSENHLVVIAYDDRDIELNGKRVLGPTGGTFRATYRMIERFENDTALARSSSGDIDRYDGMNGQIRFFIHRNPHNKILHTALVGEMNGYLEALTAGTSCESKWGEFGGNRAYTKYVQPAAISVSNIPFRPGRAEAGSSVMKRVAQMPLAEREAIIKAEIEQGNLPEYLRNFITIHVKAVDSKGKEHTAVYQVAPDYLAVGSDKDFVRVPLTPMTAQPIADEFRCILPTRKMVNDIYLQAEVKLDPKPLTEAREAVDTFVQHNAIIEEQRRGKHLGALIAGIKKDVVITNMLADRPEHVAIYGWHKLDGSPIQPLTTVHKNFYVDYSHGIRLVKRAMIVDGQPRDIRDVLSDPLLCVLLSDEGPVSKSSYY
;
A
#
# COMPACT_ATOMS: atom_id res chain seq x y z
N MET A 1 1.29 69.55 57.39
CA MET A 1 -0.17 69.70 57.59
C MET A 1 -0.83 68.56 56.83
N SER A 2 -1.08 67.45 57.52
CA SER A 2 -2.40 67.06 58.04
C SER A 2 -3.33 66.54 56.92
N THR A 3 -3.32 65.21 56.79
CA THR A 3 -4.47 64.29 56.83
C THR A 3 -5.81 64.63 56.17
N SER A 4 -6.37 63.56 55.57
CA SER A 4 -7.80 63.20 55.43
C SER A 4 -8.53 63.73 54.17
N VAL A 5 -9.44 63.04 53.47
CA VAL A 5 -10.14 61.75 53.66
C VAL A 5 -10.91 61.43 52.33
N TRP A 6 -10.82 60.16 51.87
CA TRP A 6 -11.81 59.32 51.15
C TRP A 6 -12.36 59.65 49.76
N GLY A 7 -12.38 58.62 48.91
CA GLY A 7 -13.23 58.50 47.72
C GLY A 7 -12.99 57.19 46.95
N LEU A 8 -13.81 56.17 47.24
CA LEU A 8 -13.83 54.87 46.56
C LEU A 8 -13.91 55.02 45.03
N ALA A 9 -13.02 54.33 44.30
CA ALA A 9 -13.26 53.92 42.93
C ALA A 9 -12.83 52.46 42.77
N THR A 10 -13.81 51.56 42.79
CA THR A 10 -13.70 50.16 42.37
C THR A 10 -13.28 50.10 40.90
N ALA A 11 -12.01 49.78 40.64
CA ALA A 11 -11.53 49.40 39.32
C ALA A 11 -11.75 47.89 39.15
N LEU A 12 -12.81 47.50 38.42
CA LEU A 12 -12.93 46.17 37.84
C LEU A 12 -11.80 46.02 36.80
N ALA A 13 -10.78 45.24 37.13
CA ALA A 13 -9.82 44.75 36.16
C ALA A 13 -10.50 43.63 35.35
N LEU A 14 -11.05 43.98 34.19
CA LEU A 14 -11.43 43.04 33.14
C LEU A 14 -10.15 42.40 32.58
N VAL A 15 -9.77 41.26 33.15
CA VAL A 15 -8.81 40.35 32.53
C VAL A 15 -9.51 39.73 31.32
N PHE A 16 -9.26 40.29 30.14
CA PHE A 16 -9.54 39.59 28.88
C PHE A 16 -8.61 38.38 28.81
N ILE A 17 -9.09 37.23 29.29
CA ILE A 17 -8.53 35.94 28.90
C ILE A 17 -8.94 35.77 27.43
N LEU A 18 -8.06 36.18 26.53
CA LEU A 18 -8.03 35.68 25.16
C LEU A 18 -7.77 34.18 25.27
N CYS A 19 -8.84 33.39 25.37
CA CYS A 19 -8.82 31.99 24.97
C CYS A 19 -8.57 31.96 23.47
N SER A 20 -7.32 32.10 23.06
CA SER A 20 -6.89 31.58 21.77
C SER A 20 -7.05 30.08 21.86
N THR A 21 -8.20 29.58 21.43
CA THR A 21 -8.35 28.17 21.04
C THR A 21 -7.35 27.94 19.90
N GLY A 22 -6.12 27.57 20.25
CA GLY A 22 -5.20 26.96 19.30
C GLY A 22 -5.85 25.66 18.85
N ILE A 23 -6.54 25.72 17.72
CA ILE A 23 -7.21 24.57 17.11
C ILE A 23 -6.12 23.59 16.73
N LYS A 24 -6.13 22.40 17.34
CA LYS A 24 -5.18 21.34 17.04
C LYS A 24 -5.46 20.82 15.63
N ALA A 25 -4.54 21.06 14.70
CA ALA A 25 -4.43 20.23 13.52
C ALA A 25 -4.15 18.78 14.01
N GLU A 26 -4.95 17.81 13.58
CA GLU A 26 -4.58 16.42 13.76
C GLU A 26 -3.43 16.12 12.78
N THR A 27 -2.21 16.01 13.31
CA THR A 27 -1.00 15.73 12.52
C THR A 27 -0.93 14.31 11.97
N MET A 28 -1.83 13.43 12.41
CA MET A 28 -2.00 12.06 11.89
C MET A 28 -3.39 11.56 12.29
N MET A 29 -4.17 11.07 11.33
CA MET A 29 -5.45 10.42 11.58
C MET A 29 -5.25 9.02 12.22
N PRO A 30 -6.16 8.54 13.08
CA PRO A 30 -6.05 7.23 13.69
C PRO A 30 -5.92 6.09 12.65
N GLY A 31 -4.90 5.25 12.82
CA GLY A 31 -4.62 4.12 11.92
C GLY A 31 -3.97 4.50 10.60
N TYR A 32 -3.49 5.74 10.45
CA TYR A 32 -2.68 6.18 9.32
C TYR A 32 -1.19 6.20 9.67
N GLU A 33 -0.37 5.97 8.65
CA GLU A 33 1.09 6.05 8.70
C GLU A 33 1.58 7.16 7.76
N ARG A 34 2.75 7.74 8.04
CA ARG A 34 3.36 8.71 7.12
C ARG A 34 3.93 7.98 5.90
N SER A 35 3.64 8.50 4.72
CA SER A 35 4.31 8.08 3.49
C SER A 35 5.81 8.34 3.60
N GLN A 36 6.61 7.43 3.04
CA GLN A 36 8.07 7.52 3.07
C GLN A 36 8.63 8.56 2.08
N TRP A 37 7.83 8.95 1.07
CA TRP A 37 8.31 9.71 -0.07
C TRP A 37 7.78 11.15 -0.11
N PHE A 38 6.55 11.36 0.33
CA PHE A 38 5.88 12.65 0.38
C PHE A 38 5.18 12.82 1.72
N GLY A 39 4.75 14.05 2.05
CA GLY A 39 4.18 14.36 3.36
C GLY A 39 2.82 13.72 3.66
N GLU A 40 2.19 13.05 2.71
CA GLU A 40 0.87 12.43 2.88
C GLU A 40 0.85 11.30 3.92
N GLN A 41 -0.34 11.02 4.42
CA GLN A 41 -0.62 9.96 5.37
C GLN A 41 -1.46 8.87 4.69
N VAL A 42 -1.12 7.61 4.95
CA VAL A 42 -1.65 6.46 4.22
C VAL A 42 -2.23 5.44 5.19
N ARG A 43 -3.38 4.86 4.85
CA ARG A 43 -4.00 3.75 5.57
C ARG A 43 -4.46 2.68 4.60
N GLU A 44 -4.10 1.43 4.84
CA GLU A 44 -4.62 0.30 4.09
C GLU A 44 -5.81 -0.33 4.83
N ILE A 45 -6.83 -0.70 4.08
CA ILE A 45 -8.05 -1.35 4.57
C ILE A 45 -8.29 -2.61 3.75
N ARG A 46 -8.47 -3.75 4.42
CA ARG A 46 -8.88 -5.02 3.81
C ARG A 46 -10.21 -5.44 4.38
N MET A 47 -11.11 -5.87 3.49
CA MET A 47 -12.46 -6.25 3.85
C MET A 47 -12.66 -7.75 3.62
N ASP A 48 -13.46 -8.39 4.47
CA ASP A 48 -13.82 -9.81 4.33
C ASP A 48 -14.52 -10.12 3.00
N THR A 49 -15.06 -9.09 2.34
CA THR A 49 -15.67 -9.18 1.00
C THR A 49 -14.63 -9.28 -0.12
N GLY A 50 -13.33 -9.32 0.19
CA GLY A 50 -12.26 -9.34 -0.80
C GLY A 50 -11.98 -7.98 -1.47
N VAL A 51 -12.53 -6.88 -0.95
CA VAL A 51 -12.16 -5.53 -1.40
C VAL A 51 -10.99 -5.03 -0.56
N ARG A 52 -9.98 -4.47 -1.23
CA ARG A 52 -8.84 -3.79 -0.62
C ARG A 52 -8.88 -2.32 -0.98
N MET A 53 -8.49 -1.45 -0.05
CA MET A 53 -8.37 -0.02 -0.26
C MET A 53 -7.05 0.50 0.29
N ILE A 54 -6.44 1.46 -0.42
CA ILE A 54 -5.43 2.34 0.14
C ILE A 54 -6.01 3.75 0.16
N VAL A 55 -6.07 4.33 1.35
CA VAL A 55 -6.49 5.70 1.59
C VAL A 55 -5.25 6.57 1.71
N ASP A 56 -5.08 7.50 0.80
CA ASP A 56 -4.00 8.49 0.76
C ASP A 56 -4.63 9.87 1.08
N ALA A 57 -4.29 10.41 2.24
CA ALA A 57 -4.77 11.70 2.74
C ALA A 57 -3.62 12.72 2.77
N PRO A 58 -3.89 14.04 2.64
CA PRO A 58 -2.85 15.05 2.73
C PRO A 58 -2.14 15.00 4.10
N GLU A 59 -0.93 15.56 4.16
CA GLU A 59 -0.13 15.61 5.41
C GLU A 59 -0.92 16.16 6.60
N VAL A 60 -1.71 17.20 6.33
CA VAL A 60 -2.54 17.87 7.31
C VAL A 60 -3.97 17.87 6.81
N MET A 61 -4.87 17.33 7.63
CA MET A 61 -6.31 17.47 7.44
C MET A 61 -6.78 18.73 8.17
N HIS A 62 -7.34 19.67 7.42
CA HIS A 62 -7.87 20.92 7.96
C HIS A 62 -9.35 20.74 8.30
N ALA A 63 -9.69 20.75 9.59
CA ALA A 63 -11.06 20.51 10.06
C ALA A 63 -12.09 21.56 9.59
N ASP A 64 -11.64 22.76 9.26
CA ASP A 64 -12.43 23.89 8.75
C ASP A 64 -12.64 23.87 7.23
N ARG A 65 -11.97 22.96 6.52
CA ARG A 65 -12.12 22.81 5.07
C ARG A 65 -13.08 21.67 4.72
N PRO A 66 -13.79 21.78 3.58
CA PRO A 66 -14.46 20.63 3.00
C PRO A 66 -13.44 19.52 2.70
N THR A 67 -13.90 18.28 2.74
CA THR A 67 -13.10 17.11 2.35
C THR A 67 -13.72 16.51 1.10
N LEU A 68 -12.91 16.34 0.06
CA LEU A 68 -13.28 15.67 -1.17
C LEU A 68 -12.60 14.29 -1.20
N VAL A 69 -13.41 13.24 -1.08
CA VAL A 69 -12.96 11.84 -1.13
C VAL A 69 -13.09 11.31 -2.55
N VAL A 70 -11.96 11.06 -3.20
CA VAL A 70 -11.89 10.51 -4.55
C VAL A 70 -11.78 8.99 -4.46
N PHE A 71 -12.88 8.29 -4.67
CA PHE A 71 -12.89 6.83 -4.82
C PHE A 71 -12.45 6.49 -6.24
N TYR A 72 -11.30 5.83 -6.39
CA TYR A 72 -10.74 5.43 -7.67
C TYR A 72 -10.63 3.90 -7.75
N ALA A 73 -11.46 3.26 -8.58
CA ALA A 73 -11.38 1.81 -8.80
C ALA A 73 -10.29 1.43 -9.81
N THR A 74 -9.45 0.45 -9.44
CA THR A 74 -8.36 -0.04 -10.29
C THR A 74 -8.86 -0.69 -11.59
N PRO A 75 -8.06 -0.62 -12.68
CA PRO A 75 -8.37 -1.35 -13.90
C PRO A 75 -8.19 -2.86 -13.74
N ASN A 76 -8.75 -3.63 -14.68
CA ASN A 76 -8.60 -5.08 -14.66
C ASN A 76 -7.11 -5.46 -14.79
N GLY A 77 -6.67 -6.42 -13.97
CA GLY A 77 -5.31 -6.94 -14.00
C GLY A 77 -4.28 -6.12 -13.23
N ASN A 78 -4.66 -4.97 -12.67
CA ASN A 78 -3.73 -4.12 -11.91
C ASN A 78 -4.02 -4.17 -10.40
N THR A 79 -2.95 -4.19 -9.62
CA THR A 79 -3.02 -3.94 -8.18
C THR A 79 -3.17 -2.45 -7.88
N ILE A 80 -3.50 -2.13 -6.62
CA ILE A 80 -3.46 -0.75 -6.11
C ILE A 80 -2.07 -0.14 -6.29
N GLU A 81 -0.99 -0.86 -5.96
CA GLU A 81 0.37 -0.33 -6.05
C GLU A 81 0.76 0.04 -7.49
N GLN A 82 0.44 -0.83 -8.45
CA GLN A 82 0.62 -0.55 -9.87
C GLN A 82 -0.17 0.70 -10.29
N THR A 83 -1.40 0.84 -9.78
CA THR A 83 -2.28 1.97 -10.09
C THR A 83 -1.82 3.29 -9.46
N LEU A 84 -1.38 3.27 -8.20
CA LEU A 84 -0.80 4.43 -7.52
C LEU A 84 0.49 4.88 -8.22
N GLY A 85 1.27 3.92 -8.70
CA GLY A 85 2.43 4.09 -9.56
C GLY A 85 3.67 4.64 -8.85
N CYS A 86 4.82 4.44 -9.47
CA CYS A 86 6.10 4.97 -9.01
C CYS A 86 7.06 5.12 -10.20
N ALA A 87 8.26 5.62 -9.94
CA ALA A 87 9.31 5.70 -10.95
C ALA A 87 9.70 4.27 -11.39
N ILE A 88 9.81 4.06 -12.69
CA ILE A 88 10.19 2.75 -13.25
C ILE A 88 11.70 2.49 -13.09
N THR A 89 12.05 1.23 -12.84
CA THR A 89 13.43 0.71 -12.96
C THR A 89 13.42 -0.43 -13.98
N PRO A 90 14.58 -0.82 -14.55
CA PRO A 90 14.63 -1.86 -15.59
C PRO A 90 13.93 -3.18 -15.22
N ASP A 91 13.91 -3.52 -13.93
CA ASP A 91 13.36 -4.78 -13.41
C ASP A 91 11.95 -4.63 -12.82
N LEU A 92 11.41 -3.41 -12.79
CA LEU A 92 10.08 -3.17 -12.25
C LEU A 92 9.03 -3.42 -13.35
N ASP A 93 7.93 -4.05 -12.96
CA ASP A 93 6.79 -4.28 -13.82
C ASP A 93 6.29 -2.94 -14.42
N TRP A 94 6.10 -2.90 -15.75
CA TRP A 94 5.74 -1.69 -16.47
C TRP A 94 4.39 -1.09 -16.03
N HIS A 95 3.49 -1.87 -15.43
CA HIS A 95 2.20 -1.36 -14.93
C HIS A 95 2.36 -0.31 -13.82
N PHE A 96 3.55 -0.16 -13.22
CA PHE A 96 3.84 0.92 -12.28
C PHE A 96 3.98 2.30 -12.93
N ASP A 97 4.20 2.38 -14.25
CA ASP A 97 4.45 3.64 -14.97
C ASP A 97 3.29 4.13 -15.85
N ILE A 98 2.09 3.57 -15.72
CA ILE A 98 0.99 3.80 -16.69
C ILE A 98 -0.20 4.59 -16.18
N GLN A 99 -0.28 4.88 -14.87
CA GLN A 99 -1.40 5.64 -14.30
C GLN A 99 -0.96 6.73 -13.33
N HIS A 100 -0.08 6.40 -12.38
CA HIS A 100 0.44 7.33 -11.36
C HIS A 100 -0.66 8.12 -10.61
N ILE A 101 -1.76 7.47 -10.22
CA ILE A 101 -2.90 8.18 -9.59
C ILE A 101 -2.48 8.91 -8.30
N ALA A 102 -1.50 8.40 -7.57
CA ALA A 102 -0.93 9.10 -6.42
C ALA A 102 -0.25 10.41 -6.83
N ALA A 103 0.63 10.38 -7.85
CA ALA A 103 1.33 11.57 -8.33
C ALA A 103 0.35 12.61 -8.92
N GLN A 104 -0.67 12.16 -9.65
CA GLN A 104 -1.72 13.03 -10.15
C GLN A 104 -2.55 13.65 -9.01
N THR A 105 -2.85 12.89 -7.96
CA THR A 105 -3.53 13.42 -6.75
C THR A 105 -2.67 14.45 -6.02
N ARG A 106 -1.35 14.22 -5.90
CA ARG A 106 -0.41 15.23 -5.37
C ARG A 106 -0.42 16.49 -6.23
N ARG A 107 -0.45 16.37 -7.55
CA ARG A 107 -0.57 17.53 -8.45
C ARG A 107 -1.90 18.26 -8.23
N LEU A 108 -2.99 17.53 -8.04
CA LEU A 108 -4.33 18.09 -7.78
C LEU A 108 -4.37 18.90 -6.48
N ARG A 109 -3.80 18.37 -5.38
CA ARG A 109 -3.67 19.07 -4.08
C ARG A 109 -2.90 20.39 -4.17
N GLN A 110 -2.03 20.54 -5.18
CA GLN A 110 -1.27 21.78 -5.40
C GLN A 110 -2.08 22.85 -6.14
N ILE A 111 -3.10 22.46 -6.91
CA ILE A 111 -3.90 23.39 -7.72
C ILE A 111 -5.26 23.70 -7.11
N ASP A 112 -5.81 22.78 -6.31
CA ASP A 112 -7.00 22.99 -5.49
C ASP A 112 -6.63 22.91 -4.02
N THR A 113 -6.52 24.09 -3.40
CA THR A 113 -6.15 24.27 -1.99
C THR A 113 -7.36 24.46 -1.08
N ARG A 114 -8.58 24.44 -1.65
CA ARG A 114 -9.83 24.68 -0.91
C ARG A 114 -10.25 23.46 -0.10
N ASP A 115 -10.08 22.28 -0.68
CA ASP A 115 -10.55 21.02 -0.09
C ASP A 115 -9.38 20.21 0.49
N ASN A 116 -9.67 19.41 1.52
CA ASN A 116 -8.83 18.27 1.85
C ASN A 116 -9.09 17.16 0.82
N ILE A 117 -8.15 16.94 -0.10
CA ILE A 117 -8.33 15.92 -1.15
C ILE A 117 -7.76 14.59 -0.69
N VAL A 118 -8.64 13.63 -0.44
CA VAL A 118 -8.31 12.27 -0.02
C VAL A 118 -8.54 11.32 -1.18
N LEU A 119 -7.52 10.57 -1.58
CA LEU A 119 -7.65 9.50 -2.57
C LEU A 119 -7.94 8.18 -1.86
N VAL A 120 -8.93 7.44 -2.34
CA VAL A 120 -9.23 6.06 -1.92
C VAL A 120 -9.10 5.18 -3.17
N CYS A 121 -7.94 4.53 -3.32
CA CYS A 121 -7.72 3.59 -4.42
C CYS A 121 -8.25 2.21 -4.05
N MET A 122 -9.15 1.66 -4.87
CA MET A 122 -9.93 0.45 -4.54
C MET A 122 -9.65 -0.68 -5.53
N GLU A 123 -9.31 -1.85 -5.00
CA GLU A 123 -9.05 -3.08 -5.74
C GLU A 123 -9.99 -4.19 -5.29
N ALA A 124 -10.52 -4.94 -6.25
CA ALA A 124 -11.31 -6.13 -6.00
C ALA A 124 -10.43 -7.39 -6.06
N GLN A 125 -10.71 -8.36 -5.19
CA GLN A 125 -10.08 -9.68 -5.22
C GLN A 125 -10.16 -10.29 -6.63
N GLY A 126 -9.04 -10.85 -7.08
CA GLY A 126 -8.90 -11.39 -8.44
C GLY A 126 -8.67 -10.31 -9.51
N LEU A 127 -8.40 -9.07 -9.11
CA LEU A 127 -8.02 -7.95 -9.98
C LEU A 127 -9.05 -7.66 -11.08
N SER A 128 -10.34 -7.90 -10.81
CA SER A 128 -11.41 -7.64 -11.76
C SER A 128 -12.73 -7.33 -11.07
N TRP A 129 -13.12 -6.05 -11.06
CA TRP A 129 -14.42 -5.60 -10.55
C TRP A 129 -15.62 -6.27 -11.23
N PRO A 130 -15.67 -6.45 -12.58
CA PRO A 130 -16.75 -7.19 -13.22
C PRO A 130 -16.87 -8.63 -12.71
N SER A 131 -15.74 -9.34 -12.57
CA SER A 131 -15.75 -10.71 -12.07
C SER A 131 -16.15 -10.77 -10.60
N TRP A 132 -15.62 -9.87 -9.77
CA TRP A 132 -15.98 -9.76 -8.36
C TRP A 132 -17.48 -9.48 -8.17
N ARG A 133 -18.07 -8.56 -8.95
CA ARG A 133 -19.51 -8.29 -8.88
C ARG A 133 -20.36 -9.48 -9.29
N ARG A 134 -19.91 -10.31 -10.23
CA ARG A 134 -20.62 -11.55 -10.61
C ARG A 134 -20.61 -12.62 -9.53
N THR A 135 -19.55 -12.68 -8.72
CA THR A 135 -19.41 -13.67 -7.65
C THR A 135 -20.03 -13.23 -6.32
N HIS A 136 -20.41 -11.96 -6.20
CA HIS A 136 -21.02 -11.39 -4.99
C HIS A 136 -22.44 -10.88 -5.29
N ALA A 137 -23.45 -11.65 -4.89
CA ALA A 137 -24.86 -11.34 -5.18
C ALA A 137 -25.27 -9.92 -4.72
N ASP A 138 -24.81 -9.49 -3.55
CA ASP A 138 -25.11 -8.16 -2.96
C ASP A 138 -24.07 -7.09 -3.31
N SER A 139 -23.30 -7.29 -4.39
CA SER A 139 -22.14 -6.44 -4.73
C SER A 139 -22.45 -4.94 -4.77
N SER A 140 -23.59 -4.52 -5.33
CA SER A 140 -23.98 -3.11 -5.38
C SER A 140 -24.17 -2.52 -3.97
N SER A 141 -24.86 -3.23 -3.08
CA SER A 141 -25.08 -2.82 -1.68
C SER A 141 -23.77 -2.75 -0.91
N ILE A 142 -22.88 -3.73 -1.12
CA ILE A 142 -21.54 -3.75 -0.53
C ILE A 142 -20.74 -2.51 -0.97
N ILE A 143 -20.65 -2.26 -2.29
CA ILE A 143 -19.93 -1.08 -2.83
C ILE A 143 -20.46 0.21 -2.22
N ARG A 144 -21.77 0.38 -2.16
CA ARG A 144 -22.41 1.57 -1.59
C ARG A 144 -22.08 1.76 -0.12
N LYS A 145 -22.16 0.68 0.66
CA LYS A 145 -21.83 0.70 2.09
C LYS A 145 -20.37 1.05 2.34
N ILE A 146 -19.45 0.53 1.52
CA ILE A 146 -18.02 0.86 1.60
C ILE A 146 -17.80 2.37 1.42
N VAL A 147 -18.36 2.95 0.35
CA VAL A 147 -18.25 4.39 0.08
C VAL A 147 -18.82 5.21 1.23
N GLU A 148 -20.02 4.89 1.69
CA GLU A 148 -20.68 5.64 2.77
C GLU A 148 -19.98 5.50 4.13
N GLN A 149 -19.41 4.34 4.43
CA GLN A 149 -18.62 4.14 5.66
C GLN A 149 -17.33 4.94 5.61
N THR A 150 -16.60 4.89 4.50
CA THR A 150 -15.36 5.67 4.33
C THR A 150 -15.63 7.17 4.44
N ILE A 151 -16.71 7.68 3.84
CA ILE A 151 -17.10 9.10 3.97
C ILE A 151 -17.37 9.48 5.43
N LYS A 152 -18.07 8.63 6.20
CA LYS A 152 -18.39 8.88 7.62
C LYS A 152 -17.14 8.94 8.51
N GLU A 153 -16.07 8.26 8.13
CA GLU A 153 -14.80 8.26 8.87
C GLU A 153 -13.92 9.50 8.57
N MET A 154 -14.20 10.25 7.50
CA MET A 154 -13.35 11.38 7.11
C MET A 154 -13.66 12.66 7.90
N PRO A 155 -12.64 13.36 8.42
CA PRO A 155 -12.82 14.68 9.02
C PRO A 155 -13.03 15.75 7.95
N GLY A 156 -13.62 16.90 8.34
CA GLY A 156 -13.81 18.08 7.48
C GLY A 156 -15.11 18.81 7.81
N SER A 157 -15.26 20.04 7.33
CA SER A 157 -16.47 20.85 7.52
C SER A 157 -17.69 20.27 6.78
N SER A 158 -17.43 19.54 5.70
CA SER A 158 -18.37 18.73 4.93
C SER A 158 -17.59 17.68 4.16
N VAL A 159 -18.15 16.48 3.96
CA VAL A 159 -17.47 15.42 3.20
C VAL A 159 -18.26 15.12 1.92
N ASN A 160 -17.62 15.35 0.77
CA ASN A 160 -18.14 15.08 -0.56
C ASN A 160 -17.33 13.96 -1.23
N ALA A 161 -17.90 13.36 -2.28
CA ALA A 161 -17.28 12.25 -2.98
C ALA A 161 -17.15 12.48 -4.48
N VAL A 162 -16.07 11.95 -5.04
CA VAL A 162 -15.93 11.63 -6.45
C VAL A 162 -15.93 10.12 -6.62
N ILE A 163 -16.71 9.60 -7.56
CA ILE A 163 -16.70 8.17 -7.93
C ILE A 163 -16.04 8.04 -9.29
N ALA A 164 -14.83 7.50 -9.32
CA ALA A 164 -14.00 7.37 -10.50
C ALA A 164 -13.46 5.95 -10.67
N GLY A 165 -13.02 5.63 -11.89
CA GLY A 165 -12.42 4.34 -12.17
C GLY A 165 -11.98 4.24 -13.62
N HIS A 166 -11.00 3.37 -13.84
CA HIS A 166 -10.44 3.10 -15.16
C HIS A 166 -10.72 1.66 -15.58
N SER A 167 -11.04 1.43 -16.85
CA SER A 167 -11.26 0.08 -17.40
C SER A 167 -12.28 -0.72 -16.56
N GLY A 168 -11.87 -1.91 -16.10
CA GLY A 168 -12.53 -2.74 -15.07
C GLY A 168 -13.23 -1.96 -13.96
N GLY A 169 -12.59 -0.91 -13.45
CA GLY A 169 -13.07 -0.07 -12.37
C GLY A 169 -14.42 0.59 -12.65
N GLY A 170 -14.80 0.80 -13.91
CA GLY A 170 -16.14 1.25 -14.28
C GLY A 170 -17.26 0.34 -13.79
N SER A 171 -16.98 -0.96 -13.66
CA SER A 171 -17.93 -1.91 -13.06
C SER A 171 -18.19 -1.62 -11.58
N MET A 172 -17.21 -1.09 -10.84
CA MET A 172 -17.42 -0.59 -9.47
C MET A 172 -18.38 0.61 -9.49
N ILE A 173 -18.15 1.57 -10.38
CA ILE A 173 -18.99 2.77 -10.54
C ILE A 173 -20.44 2.37 -10.81
N PHE A 174 -20.69 1.51 -11.81
CA PHE A 174 -22.06 1.04 -12.08
C PHE A 174 -22.62 0.19 -10.93
N GLY A 175 -21.79 -0.52 -10.16
CA GLY A 175 -22.23 -1.19 -8.94
C GLY A 175 -22.75 -0.20 -7.90
N PHE A 176 -22.06 0.93 -7.72
CA PHE A 176 -22.50 2.02 -6.88
C PHE A 176 -23.82 2.63 -7.37
N LEU A 177 -23.96 2.88 -8.68
CA LEU A 177 -25.19 3.41 -9.29
C LEU A 177 -26.38 2.45 -9.20
N ASN A 178 -26.11 1.14 -9.19
CA ASN A 178 -27.15 0.12 -9.11
C ASN A 178 -27.60 -0.15 -7.67
N ALA A 179 -26.95 0.44 -6.66
CA ALA A 179 -27.29 0.23 -5.27
C ALA A 179 -28.55 0.99 -4.81
N GLY A 180 -29.05 1.93 -5.61
CA GLY A 180 -30.27 2.67 -5.31
C GLY A 180 -30.87 3.34 -6.54
N ASP A 181 -32.05 3.94 -6.36
CA ASP A 181 -32.79 4.60 -7.43
C ASP A 181 -32.23 5.99 -7.78
N GLU A 182 -31.48 6.61 -6.87
CA GLU A 182 -30.89 7.93 -7.03
C GLU A 182 -29.41 7.96 -6.61
N ILE A 183 -28.66 8.88 -7.23
CA ILE A 183 -27.27 9.16 -6.87
C ILE A 183 -27.27 10.13 -5.68
N PRO A 184 -26.55 9.83 -4.59
CA PRO A 184 -26.57 10.67 -3.39
C PRO A 184 -26.04 12.08 -3.61
N SER A 185 -26.59 13.04 -2.88
CA SER A 185 -26.20 14.46 -2.92
C SER A 185 -24.76 14.73 -2.49
N TYR A 186 -24.13 13.81 -1.74
CA TYR A 186 -22.71 13.90 -1.38
C TYR A 186 -21.79 13.61 -2.57
N VAL A 187 -22.29 12.96 -3.64
CA VAL A 187 -21.50 12.72 -4.86
C VAL A 187 -21.51 13.99 -5.69
N LYS A 188 -20.34 14.57 -5.92
CA LYS A 188 -20.16 15.81 -6.69
C LYS A 188 -19.59 15.57 -8.08
N ARG A 189 -18.96 14.41 -8.29
CA ARG A 189 -18.40 14.05 -9.60
C ARG A 189 -18.43 12.56 -9.84
N ILE A 190 -18.71 12.18 -11.08
CA ILE A 190 -18.54 10.81 -11.57
C ILE A 190 -17.64 10.87 -12.79
N ALA A 191 -16.59 10.05 -12.80
CA ALA A 191 -15.58 10.04 -13.84
C ALA A 191 -15.33 8.63 -14.38
N PHE A 192 -15.63 8.41 -15.67
CA PHE A 192 -15.29 7.18 -16.37
C PHE A 192 -14.04 7.42 -17.21
N LEU A 193 -12.93 6.73 -16.88
CA LEU A 193 -11.71 6.76 -17.67
C LEU A 193 -11.63 5.47 -18.47
N ASP A 194 -12.07 5.50 -19.72
CA ASP A 194 -12.16 4.33 -20.59
C ASP A 194 -12.87 3.14 -19.92
N ALA A 195 -14.00 3.43 -19.26
CA ALA A 195 -14.61 2.57 -18.23
C ALA A 195 -16.14 2.50 -18.29
N ASP A 196 -16.80 3.14 -19.25
CA ASP A 196 -18.26 3.24 -19.29
C ASP A 196 -18.94 2.05 -19.99
N TYR A 197 -18.20 1.01 -20.39
CA TYR A 197 -18.70 -0.08 -21.24
C TYR A 197 -19.87 -0.89 -20.65
N ALA A 198 -20.11 -0.84 -19.34
CA ALA A 198 -21.27 -1.45 -18.68
C ALA A 198 -22.50 -0.52 -18.58
N TYR A 199 -22.48 0.64 -19.27
CA TYR A 199 -23.64 1.53 -19.38
C TYR A 199 -24.87 0.81 -19.94
N SER A 200 -26.04 1.06 -19.32
CA SER A 200 -27.29 0.38 -19.62
C SER A 200 -28.50 1.25 -19.27
N ASP A 201 -29.32 1.57 -20.26
CA ASP A 201 -30.61 2.23 -20.04
C ASP A 201 -31.63 1.31 -19.37
N LYS A 202 -31.48 -0.01 -19.52
CA LYS A 202 -32.31 -1.00 -18.79
C LYS A 202 -32.12 -0.89 -17.28
N GLU A 203 -30.92 -0.54 -16.84
CA GLU A 203 -30.58 -0.29 -15.42
C GLU A 203 -30.86 1.17 -15.01
N LYS A 204 -31.48 1.95 -15.89
CA LYS A 204 -31.83 3.38 -15.70
C LYS A 204 -30.62 4.28 -15.46
N HIS A 205 -29.42 3.90 -15.90
CA HIS A 205 -28.21 4.69 -15.66
C HIS A 205 -28.35 6.13 -16.19
N GLY A 206 -28.90 6.32 -17.40
CA GLY A 206 -29.11 7.65 -17.97
C GLY A 206 -30.06 8.53 -17.15
N GLU A 207 -31.19 7.97 -16.70
CA GLU A 207 -32.15 8.69 -15.85
C GLU A 207 -31.52 9.12 -14.52
N LYS A 208 -30.78 8.21 -13.87
CA LYS A 208 -30.08 8.49 -12.61
C LYS A 208 -29.04 9.59 -12.76
N LEU A 209 -28.21 9.52 -13.81
CA LEU A 209 -27.17 10.50 -14.07
C LEU A 209 -27.76 11.88 -14.40
N LEU A 210 -28.75 11.95 -15.29
CA LEU A 210 -29.40 13.22 -15.65
C LEU A 210 -30.18 13.83 -14.47
N GLY A 211 -30.88 13.00 -13.69
CA GLY A 211 -31.55 13.44 -12.46
C GLY A 211 -30.57 14.05 -11.46
N TRP A 212 -29.44 13.37 -11.23
CA TRP A 212 -28.35 13.87 -10.40
C TRP A 212 -27.73 15.17 -10.91
N LEU A 213 -27.46 15.29 -12.22
CA LEU A 213 -26.92 16.51 -12.82
C LEU A 213 -27.88 17.70 -12.69
N ARG A 214 -29.20 17.47 -12.83
CA ARG A 214 -30.23 18.51 -12.65
C ARG A 214 -30.38 18.94 -11.18
N ALA A 215 -30.05 18.07 -10.23
CA ALA A 215 -30.24 18.33 -8.80
C ALA A 215 -29.25 19.40 -8.26
N SER A 216 -28.09 19.60 -8.88
CA SER A 216 -27.14 20.63 -8.49
C SER A 216 -26.18 20.99 -9.62
N SER A 217 -25.89 22.28 -9.81
CA SER A 217 -24.86 22.76 -10.75
C SER A 217 -23.43 22.40 -10.33
N GLU A 218 -23.24 21.90 -9.11
CA GLU A 218 -21.94 21.39 -8.64
C GLU A 218 -21.66 19.97 -9.12
N ASN A 219 -22.65 19.27 -9.65
CA ASN A 219 -22.53 17.88 -10.07
C ASN A 219 -21.94 17.79 -11.48
N HIS A 220 -20.88 16.99 -11.64
CA HIS A 220 -20.14 16.86 -12.90
C HIS A 220 -19.98 15.41 -13.36
N LEU A 221 -20.42 15.10 -14.57
CA LEU A 221 -20.12 13.84 -15.25
C LEU A 221 -19.01 14.05 -16.27
N VAL A 222 -17.93 13.28 -16.15
CA VAL A 222 -16.86 13.26 -17.14
C VAL A 222 -16.65 11.83 -17.66
N VAL A 223 -16.55 11.70 -18.98
CA VAL A 223 -16.21 10.44 -19.64
C VAL A 223 -15.04 10.70 -20.58
N ILE A 224 -13.95 9.97 -20.40
CA ILE A 224 -12.79 10.00 -21.28
C ILE A 224 -12.72 8.65 -21.96
N ALA A 225 -12.65 8.63 -23.29
CA ALA A 225 -12.59 7.43 -24.10
C ALA A 225 -11.71 7.63 -25.33
N TYR A 226 -11.46 6.57 -26.07
CA TYR A 226 -10.84 6.63 -27.39
C TYR A 226 -11.51 5.65 -28.34
N ASP A 227 -11.33 5.87 -29.64
CA ASP A 227 -11.79 4.93 -30.65
C ASP A 227 -10.96 3.64 -30.58
N ASP A 228 -11.58 2.62 -30.01
CA ASP A 228 -10.99 1.31 -29.74
C ASP A 228 -11.43 0.22 -30.73
N ARG A 229 -12.32 0.57 -31.68
CA ARG A 229 -13.05 -0.40 -32.53
C ARG A 229 -12.15 -1.25 -33.43
N ASP A 230 -11.03 -0.69 -33.87
CA ASP A 230 -10.13 -1.30 -34.85
C ASP A 230 -8.72 -1.57 -34.29
N ILE A 231 -8.59 -1.68 -32.96
CA ILE A 231 -7.34 -2.08 -32.31
C ILE A 231 -7.04 -3.55 -32.55
N GLU A 232 -5.79 -3.81 -32.95
CA GLU A 232 -5.26 -5.17 -33.09
C GLU A 232 -4.06 -5.39 -32.17
N LEU A 233 -4.00 -6.58 -31.57
CA LEU A 233 -2.85 -7.09 -30.85
C LEU A 233 -2.38 -8.37 -31.55
N ASN A 234 -1.14 -8.38 -32.05
CA ASN A 234 -0.58 -9.49 -32.83
C ASN A 234 -1.46 -9.87 -34.06
N GLY A 235 -2.01 -8.88 -34.76
CA GLY A 235 -2.85 -9.08 -35.94
C GLY A 235 -4.24 -9.64 -35.65
N LYS A 236 -4.68 -9.65 -34.38
CA LYS A 236 -6.03 -10.04 -33.97
C LYS A 236 -6.74 -8.87 -33.33
N ARG A 237 -8.00 -8.63 -33.74
CA ARG A 237 -8.87 -7.64 -33.10
C ARG A 237 -8.99 -7.93 -31.61
N VAL A 238 -8.75 -6.91 -30.80
CA VAL A 238 -8.84 -7.00 -29.33
C VAL A 238 -10.30 -7.00 -28.87
N LEU A 239 -11.17 -6.31 -29.61
CA LEU A 239 -12.58 -6.13 -29.26
C LEU A 239 -13.51 -6.82 -30.26
N GLY A 240 -14.62 -7.35 -29.72
CA GLY A 240 -15.73 -7.85 -30.53
C GLY A 240 -16.52 -6.71 -31.20
N PRO A 241 -17.40 -7.02 -32.18
CA PRO A 241 -18.05 -6.02 -33.03
C PRO A 241 -18.95 -5.03 -32.28
N THR A 242 -19.46 -5.42 -31.11
CA THR A 242 -20.36 -4.62 -30.26
C THR A 242 -19.72 -4.19 -28.94
N GLY A 243 -18.48 -4.60 -28.68
CA GLY A 243 -17.74 -4.25 -27.46
C GLY A 243 -16.99 -2.93 -27.56
N GLY A 244 -16.35 -2.54 -26.47
CA GLY A 244 -15.51 -1.35 -26.40
C GLY A 244 -16.17 -0.15 -25.70
N THR A 245 -15.33 0.71 -25.14
CA THR A 245 -15.72 1.95 -24.47
C THR A 245 -16.29 2.92 -25.50
N PHE A 246 -15.67 3.05 -26.69
CA PHE A 246 -16.09 4.00 -27.71
C PHE A 246 -17.59 3.90 -28.01
N ARG A 247 -18.07 2.67 -28.23
CA ARG A 247 -19.49 2.43 -28.53
C ARG A 247 -20.39 2.72 -27.33
N ALA A 248 -19.93 2.44 -26.11
CA ALA A 248 -20.70 2.75 -24.91
C ALA A 248 -20.82 4.25 -24.66
N THR A 249 -19.74 4.99 -24.90
CA THR A 249 -19.71 6.45 -24.83
C THR A 249 -20.71 7.07 -25.79
N TYR A 250 -20.78 6.59 -27.04
CA TYR A 250 -21.79 7.09 -27.99
C TYR A 250 -23.22 6.69 -27.58
N ARG A 251 -23.45 5.51 -26.99
CA ARG A 251 -24.78 5.19 -26.41
C ARG A 251 -25.18 6.17 -25.31
N MET A 252 -24.23 6.59 -24.47
CA MET A 252 -24.49 7.60 -23.44
C MET A 252 -24.82 8.95 -24.07
N ILE A 253 -24.04 9.41 -25.05
CA ILE A 253 -24.27 10.66 -25.78
C ILE A 253 -25.65 10.66 -26.42
N GLU A 254 -25.98 9.64 -27.21
CA GLU A 254 -27.27 9.49 -27.89
C GLU A 254 -28.44 9.47 -26.89
N ARG A 255 -28.28 8.77 -25.76
CA ARG A 255 -29.31 8.79 -24.71
C ARG A 255 -29.48 10.19 -24.14
N PHE A 256 -28.39 10.91 -23.85
CA PHE A 256 -28.41 12.21 -23.18
C PHE A 256 -28.97 13.31 -24.10
N GLU A 257 -28.71 13.23 -25.40
CA GLU A 257 -29.23 14.17 -26.40
C GLU A 257 -30.76 14.20 -26.49
N ASN A 258 -31.45 13.15 -26.03
CA ASN A 258 -32.91 13.15 -25.91
C ASN A 258 -33.43 14.13 -24.83
N ASP A 259 -32.57 14.54 -23.89
CA ASP A 259 -32.94 15.28 -22.68
C ASP A 259 -32.19 16.62 -22.54
N THR A 260 -31.03 16.78 -23.18
CA THR A 260 -30.22 17.99 -23.13
C THR A 260 -29.32 18.11 -24.36
N ALA A 261 -29.07 19.33 -24.83
CA ALA A 261 -28.17 19.55 -25.96
C ALA A 261 -26.71 19.35 -25.55
N LEU A 262 -25.94 18.61 -26.37
CA LEU A 262 -24.50 18.47 -26.25
C LEU A 262 -23.81 19.19 -27.41
N ALA A 263 -23.02 20.21 -27.10
CA ALA A 263 -22.24 20.94 -28.08
C ALA A 263 -20.95 20.18 -28.39
N ARG A 264 -20.74 19.80 -29.65
CA ARG A 264 -19.48 19.18 -30.09
C ARG A 264 -18.46 20.23 -30.48
N SER A 265 -17.22 20.02 -30.05
CA SER A 265 -16.02 20.71 -30.54
C SER A 265 -14.90 19.70 -30.76
N SER A 266 -13.86 20.07 -31.51
CA SER A 266 -12.72 19.20 -31.76
C SER A 266 -11.43 19.99 -31.61
N SER A 267 -10.43 19.40 -30.96
CA SER A 267 -9.08 19.95 -30.84
C SER A 267 -8.06 18.83 -31.05
N GLY A 268 -7.20 18.98 -32.06
CA GLY A 268 -6.30 17.90 -32.49
C GLY A 268 -7.10 16.63 -32.81
N ASP A 269 -6.75 15.53 -32.16
CA ASP A 269 -7.42 14.23 -32.28
C ASP A 269 -8.53 13.98 -31.26
N ILE A 270 -8.88 14.97 -30.43
CA ILE A 270 -9.88 14.84 -29.38
C ILE A 270 -11.16 15.54 -29.81
N ASP A 271 -12.25 14.79 -29.84
CA ASP A 271 -13.60 15.32 -29.88
C ASP A 271 -14.08 15.57 -28.44
N ARG A 272 -14.67 16.74 -28.20
CA ARG A 272 -15.27 17.11 -26.92
C ARG A 272 -16.76 17.39 -27.08
N TYR A 273 -17.58 16.80 -26.22
CA TYR A 273 -19.00 17.10 -26.12
C TYR A 273 -19.29 17.76 -24.77
N ASP A 274 -19.86 18.97 -24.79
CA ASP A 274 -20.17 19.76 -23.60
C ASP A 274 -21.68 19.92 -23.44
N GLY A 275 -22.21 19.63 -22.26
CA GLY A 275 -23.63 19.79 -21.93
C GLY A 275 -23.85 20.43 -20.57
N MET A 276 -25.05 20.96 -20.36
CA MET A 276 -25.49 21.52 -19.07
C MET A 276 -24.47 22.50 -18.45
N ASN A 277 -24.06 23.53 -19.21
CA ASN A 277 -23.08 24.53 -18.77
C ASN A 277 -21.74 23.94 -18.29
N GLY A 278 -21.29 22.84 -18.90
CA GLY A 278 -20.02 22.20 -18.58
C GLY A 278 -20.08 21.14 -17.49
N GLN A 279 -21.28 20.85 -16.95
CA GLN A 279 -21.49 19.74 -16.02
C GLN A 279 -21.32 18.36 -16.71
N ILE A 280 -21.63 18.26 -18.00
CA ILE A 280 -21.44 17.03 -18.78
C ILE A 280 -20.28 17.26 -19.74
N ARG A 281 -19.27 16.39 -19.68
CA ARG A 281 -18.15 16.41 -20.62
C ARG A 281 -17.74 15.02 -21.08
N PHE A 282 -17.73 14.83 -22.39
CA PHE A 282 -17.12 13.67 -23.03
C PHE A 282 -15.85 14.11 -23.76
N PHE A 283 -14.75 13.40 -23.55
CA PHE A 283 -13.50 13.56 -24.30
C PHE A 283 -13.22 12.25 -25.04
N ILE A 284 -13.24 12.28 -26.37
CA ILE A 284 -13.12 11.09 -27.21
C ILE A 284 -11.93 11.26 -28.14
N HIS A 285 -10.86 10.50 -27.91
CA HIS A 285 -9.70 10.49 -28.80
C HIS A 285 -10.00 9.64 -30.04
N ARG A 286 -9.98 10.23 -31.24
CA ARG A 286 -10.36 9.57 -32.51
C ARG A 286 -9.41 8.45 -32.96
N ASN A 287 -8.23 8.37 -32.37
CA ASN A 287 -7.23 7.31 -32.57
C ASN A 287 -6.96 6.96 -34.05
N PRO A 288 -6.58 7.94 -34.90
CA PRO A 288 -6.44 7.74 -36.35
C PRO A 288 -5.38 6.71 -36.77
N HIS A 289 -4.56 6.25 -35.82
CA HIS A 289 -3.50 5.28 -36.03
C HIS A 289 -3.75 3.92 -35.36
N ASN A 290 -4.97 3.68 -34.86
CA ASN A 290 -5.38 2.42 -34.21
C ASN A 290 -4.41 1.94 -33.12
N LYS A 291 -3.87 2.88 -32.33
CA LYS A 291 -2.94 2.57 -31.24
C LYS A 291 -3.72 2.07 -30.01
N ILE A 292 -3.04 1.29 -29.17
CA ILE A 292 -3.56 0.94 -27.84
C ILE A 292 -3.35 2.17 -26.93
N LEU A 293 -4.40 2.96 -26.70
CA LEU A 293 -4.35 4.15 -25.85
C LEU A 293 -4.98 3.93 -24.46
N HIS A 294 -5.46 2.72 -24.18
CA HIS A 294 -6.21 2.35 -22.97
C HIS A 294 -5.65 3.00 -21.68
N THR A 295 -4.37 2.76 -21.39
CA THR A 295 -3.70 3.33 -20.22
C THR A 295 -3.13 4.73 -20.50
N ALA A 296 -2.78 5.00 -21.76
CA ALA A 296 -2.24 6.28 -22.21
C ALA A 296 -3.16 7.46 -21.92
N LEU A 297 -4.48 7.26 -22.06
CA LEU A 297 -5.48 8.26 -21.71
C LEU A 297 -5.35 8.73 -20.26
N VAL A 298 -4.96 7.84 -19.33
CA VAL A 298 -4.94 8.12 -17.90
C VAL A 298 -3.61 8.70 -17.45
N GLY A 299 -2.50 8.02 -17.75
CA GLY A 299 -1.16 8.42 -17.34
C GLY A 299 -0.59 9.49 -18.27
N GLU A 300 -0.17 9.08 -19.46
CA GLU A 300 0.52 9.89 -20.46
C GLU A 300 -0.23 11.16 -20.83
N MET A 301 -1.57 11.09 -20.93
CA MET A 301 -2.42 12.19 -21.37
C MET A 301 -3.07 12.96 -20.23
N ASN A 302 -2.73 12.69 -18.96
CA ASN A 302 -3.27 13.36 -17.78
C ASN A 302 -4.79 13.17 -17.56
N GLY A 303 -5.37 12.06 -18.00
CA GLY A 303 -6.82 11.85 -17.95
C GLY A 303 -7.44 11.92 -16.56
N TYR A 304 -6.73 11.53 -15.50
CA TYR A 304 -7.27 11.67 -14.13
C TYR A 304 -7.32 13.14 -13.70
N LEU A 305 -6.30 13.95 -14.01
CA LEU A 305 -6.35 15.40 -13.75
C LEU A 305 -7.45 16.09 -14.55
N GLU A 306 -7.60 15.77 -15.84
CA GLU A 306 -8.70 16.30 -16.67
C GLU A 306 -10.04 15.89 -16.08
N ALA A 307 -10.23 14.59 -15.80
CA ALA A 307 -11.49 14.07 -15.28
C ALA A 307 -11.91 14.73 -13.96
N LEU A 308 -10.97 15.06 -13.07
CA LEU A 308 -11.27 15.67 -11.77
C LEU A 308 -11.45 17.19 -11.82
N THR A 309 -10.94 17.87 -12.85
CA THR A 309 -10.92 19.33 -12.90
C THR A 309 -11.79 19.94 -13.99
N ALA A 310 -12.19 19.17 -15.01
CA ALA A 310 -13.02 19.65 -16.10
C ALA A 310 -14.35 20.22 -15.57
N GLY A 311 -14.70 21.43 -16.01
CA GLY A 311 -15.88 22.16 -15.53
C GLY A 311 -15.66 22.94 -14.23
N THR A 312 -14.44 22.96 -13.69
CA THR A 312 -14.11 23.69 -12.45
C THR A 312 -13.13 24.84 -12.69
N SER A 313 -12.95 25.70 -11.69
CA SER A 313 -11.92 26.74 -11.70
C SER A 313 -10.47 26.21 -11.76
N CYS A 314 -10.27 24.90 -11.64
CA CYS A 314 -8.95 24.27 -11.62
C CYS A 314 -8.58 23.60 -12.96
N GLU A 315 -9.49 23.59 -13.93
CA GLU A 315 -9.36 22.90 -15.23
C GLU A 315 -8.03 23.19 -15.95
N SER A 316 -7.65 24.46 -16.05
CA SER A 316 -6.44 24.87 -16.79
C SER A 316 -5.18 25.01 -15.92
N LYS A 317 -5.24 24.70 -14.62
CA LYS A 317 -4.14 24.97 -13.68
C LYS A 317 -3.03 23.93 -13.67
N TRP A 318 -3.27 22.73 -14.21
CA TRP A 318 -2.29 21.65 -14.24
C TRP A 318 -1.62 21.47 -15.60
N GLY A 319 -2.24 21.89 -16.71
CA GLY A 319 -1.75 21.68 -18.07
C GLY A 319 -2.91 21.51 -19.04
N GLU A 320 -2.73 20.64 -20.02
CA GLU A 320 -3.74 20.29 -21.03
C GLU A 320 -3.87 18.78 -21.20
N PHE A 321 -5.08 18.30 -21.50
CA PHE A 321 -5.33 16.89 -21.80
C PHE A 321 -4.62 16.48 -23.10
N GLY A 322 -3.86 15.38 -23.05
CA GLY A 322 -2.99 14.96 -24.15
C GLY A 322 -1.63 15.67 -24.22
N GLY A 323 -1.38 16.68 -23.37
CA GLY A 323 -0.07 17.30 -23.23
C GLY A 323 0.91 16.48 -22.39
N ASN A 324 2.11 17.02 -22.14
CA ASN A 324 3.11 16.37 -21.30
C ASN A 324 2.57 16.01 -19.90
N ARG A 325 3.06 14.92 -19.30
CA ARG A 325 2.72 14.51 -17.91
C ARG A 325 2.92 15.69 -16.95
N ALA A 326 1.82 16.23 -16.42
CA ALA A 326 1.79 17.40 -15.53
C ALA A 326 2.30 17.10 -14.10
N TYR A 327 2.55 15.83 -13.82
CA TYR A 327 2.76 15.31 -12.48
C TYR A 327 4.12 14.61 -12.30
N THR A 328 5.00 14.60 -13.30
CA THR A 328 6.27 13.85 -13.29
C THR A 328 7.10 14.09 -12.02
N LYS A 329 7.18 15.34 -11.54
CA LYS A 329 7.93 15.69 -10.32
C LYS A 329 7.32 15.18 -9.00
N TYR A 330 6.09 14.68 -9.05
CA TYR A 330 5.37 14.11 -7.90
C TYR A 330 5.30 12.58 -7.96
N VAL A 331 5.97 11.96 -8.94
CA VAL A 331 6.13 10.52 -9.00
C VAL A 331 7.12 10.12 -7.91
N GLN A 332 6.70 9.21 -7.03
CA GLN A 332 7.58 8.70 -5.98
C GLN A 332 8.67 7.81 -6.58
N PRO A 333 9.85 7.73 -5.94
CA PRO A 333 10.83 6.71 -6.28
C PRO A 333 10.21 5.31 -6.29
N ALA A 334 10.77 4.41 -7.09
CA ALA A 334 10.40 3.00 -7.03
C ALA A 334 10.52 2.55 -5.57
N ALA A 335 9.39 2.23 -4.94
CA ALA A 335 9.43 1.74 -3.58
C ALA A 335 10.22 0.44 -3.62
N ILE A 336 11.32 0.43 -2.89
CA ILE A 336 12.08 -0.76 -2.56
C ILE A 336 11.18 -1.56 -1.62
N SER A 337 10.21 -2.25 -2.22
CA SER A 337 9.13 -3.09 -1.67
C SER A 337 8.59 -2.70 -0.29
N VAL A 338 7.32 -2.28 -0.23
CA VAL A 338 6.50 -2.52 0.97
C VAL A 338 6.59 -4.02 1.27
N SER A 339 6.90 -4.41 2.51
CA SER A 339 6.84 -5.83 2.90
C SER A 339 5.38 -6.26 2.88
N ASN A 340 5.08 -7.41 2.28
CA ASN A 340 3.71 -7.89 2.10
C ASN A 340 3.09 -8.51 3.37
N ILE A 341 3.55 -8.11 4.56
CA ILE A 341 3.04 -8.65 5.83
C ILE A 341 1.61 -8.14 6.05
N PRO A 342 0.57 -9.01 6.06
CA PRO A 342 -0.81 -8.55 6.24
C PRO A 342 -1.01 -7.98 7.65
N PHE A 343 -1.96 -7.07 7.83
CA PHE A 343 -2.35 -6.60 9.16
C PHE A 343 -2.95 -7.73 10.00
N ARG A 344 -2.81 -7.61 11.32
CA ARG A 344 -3.40 -8.57 12.25
C ARG A 344 -4.93 -8.55 12.20
N PRO A 345 -5.61 -9.69 11.96
CA PRO A 345 -7.06 -9.76 12.06
C PRO A 345 -7.52 -9.46 13.49
N GLY A 346 -8.60 -8.68 13.65
CA GLY A 346 -9.12 -8.31 14.98
C GLY A 346 -9.52 -9.51 15.87
N ARG A 347 -9.82 -10.65 15.27
CA ARG A 347 -10.16 -11.92 15.94
C ARG A 347 -8.99 -12.89 16.11
N ALA A 348 -7.78 -12.51 15.71
CA ALA A 348 -6.62 -13.41 15.73
C ALA A 348 -6.24 -13.79 17.17
N GLU A 349 -5.97 -15.08 17.38
CA GLU A 349 -5.61 -15.64 18.69
C GLU A 349 -4.32 -15.03 19.25
N ALA A 350 -4.27 -14.82 20.57
CA ALA A 350 -3.07 -14.40 21.27
C ALA A 350 -1.95 -15.46 21.14
N GLY A 351 -0.68 -15.05 21.22
CA GLY A 351 0.46 -15.95 20.98
C GLY A 351 0.47 -17.14 21.93
N SER A 352 0.21 -16.91 23.22
CA SER A 352 0.09 -17.96 24.23
C SER A 352 -1.01 -19.00 23.90
N SER A 353 -2.14 -18.58 23.33
CA SER A 353 -3.23 -19.46 22.91
C SER A 353 -2.85 -20.32 21.71
N VAL A 354 -2.20 -19.72 20.70
CA VAL A 354 -1.69 -20.47 19.54
C VAL A 354 -0.70 -21.53 20.00
N MET A 355 0.24 -21.18 20.89
CA MET A 355 1.22 -22.15 21.41
C MET A 355 0.58 -23.31 22.17
N LYS A 356 -0.44 -23.04 23.01
CA LYS A 356 -1.20 -24.11 23.69
C LYS A 356 -1.87 -25.05 22.70
N ARG A 357 -2.47 -24.52 21.63
CA ARG A 357 -3.16 -25.30 20.60
C ARG A 357 -2.21 -26.25 19.88
N VAL A 358 -0.98 -25.82 19.60
CA VAL A 358 0.00 -26.62 18.84
C VAL A 358 0.96 -27.42 19.71
N ALA A 359 0.86 -27.35 21.04
CA ALA A 359 1.87 -27.86 21.97
C ALA A 359 2.20 -29.35 21.83
N GLN A 360 1.18 -30.17 21.53
CA GLN A 360 1.29 -31.62 21.42
C GLN A 360 1.13 -32.13 19.98
N MET A 361 1.17 -31.22 18.99
CA MET A 361 1.02 -31.58 17.59
C MET A 361 2.35 -32.07 16.98
N PRO A 362 2.30 -32.99 16.00
CA PRO A 362 3.47 -33.33 15.20
C PRO A 362 4.05 -32.09 14.51
N LEU A 363 5.37 -32.12 14.25
CA LEU A 363 6.11 -31.00 13.65
C LEU A 363 5.41 -30.38 12.43
N ALA A 364 5.00 -31.20 11.47
CA ALA A 364 4.39 -30.74 10.23
C ALA A 364 3.05 -30.01 10.46
N GLU A 365 2.18 -30.54 11.31
CA GLU A 365 0.88 -29.93 11.64
C GLU A 365 1.06 -28.63 12.43
N ARG A 366 1.97 -28.66 13.42
CA ARG A 366 2.35 -27.47 14.21
C ARG A 366 2.81 -26.33 13.30
N GLU A 367 3.75 -26.60 12.40
CA GLU A 367 4.32 -25.57 11.53
C GLU A 367 3.34 -25.09 10.46
N ALA A 368 2.48 -25.97 9.93
CA ALA A 368 1.41 -25.56 9.03
C ALA A 368 0.43 -24.57 9.70
N ILE A 369 0.07 -24.81 10.97
CA ILE A 369 -0.78 -23.90 11.75
C ILE A 369 -0.06 -22.57 12.02
N ILE A 370 1.17 -22.60 12.53
CA ILE A 370 1.93 -21.37 12.81
C ILE A 370 2.13 -20.54 11.53
N LYS A 371 2.44 -21.19 10.41
CA LYS A 371 2.56 -20.55 9.11
C LYS A 371 1.26 -19.86 8.71
N ALA A 372 0.12 -20.56 8.81
CA ALA A 372 -1.18 -19.99 8.46
C ALA A 372 -1.55 -18.79 9.33
N GLU A 373 -1.26 -18.84 10.64
CA GLU A 373 -1.44 -17.69 11.54
C GLU A 373 -0.60 -16.48 11.07
N ILE A 374 0.69 -16.69 10.83
CA ILE A 374 1.61 -15.63 10.40
C ILE A 374 1.18 -15.04 9.05
N GLU A 375 0.88 -15.89 8.07
CA GLU A 375 0.45 -15.47 6.72
C GLU A 375 -0.90 -14.75 6.72
N GLN A 376 -1.75 -14.98 7.72
CA GLN A 376 -2.97 -14.19 7.93
C GLN A 376 -2.71 -12.87 8.68
N GLY A 377 -1.47 -12.59 9.08
CA GLY A 377 -1.08 -11.39 9.80
C GLY A 377 -1.10 -11.52 11.33
N ASN A 378 -1.29 -12.71 11.92
CA ASN A 378 -1.23 -12.95 13.36
C ASN A 378 0.23 -12.86 13.88
N LEU A 379 0.78 -11.66 13.89
CA LEU A 379 2.09 -11.32 14.42
C LEU A 379 2.07 -9.92 15.07
N PRO A 380 2.98 -9.63 16.01
CA PRO A 380 3.03 -8.34 16.69
C PRO A 380 3.14 -7.16 15.73
N GLU A 381 2.44 -6.07 16.00
CA GLU A 381 2.44 -4.89 15.15
C GLU A 381 3.83 -4.29 15.01
N TYR A 382 4.60 -4.31 16.09
CA TYR A 382 5.97 -3.79 16.06
C TYR A 382 6.88 -4.51 15.04
N LEU A 383 6.61 -5.76 14.66
CA LEU A 383 7.41 -6.50 13.67
C LEU A 383 7.26 -5.94 12.24
N ARG A 384 6.22 -5.16 11.97
CA ARG A 384 5.99 -4.50 10.68
C ARG A 384 6.87 -3.24 10.50
N ASN A 385 7.45 -2.73 11.59
CA ASN A 385 8.30 -1.55 11.58
C ASN A 385 9.76 -1.94 11.37
N PHE A 386 10.13 -2.24 10.12
CA PHE A 386 11.49 -2.65 9.78
C PHE A 386 12.51 -1.53 10.09
N ILE A 387 13.68 -1.94 10.57
CA ILE A 387 14.79 -1.07 10.96
C ILE A 387 15.83 -1.04 9.84
N THR A 388 16.34 0.15 9.54
CA THR A 388 17.36 0.33 8.50
C THR A 388 18.75 -0.03 9.03
N ILE A 389 19.47 -0.82 8.25
CA ILE A 389 20.85 -1.24 8.49
C ILE A 389 21.72 -0.62 7.42
N HIS A 390 22.78 0.07 7.85
CA HIS A 390 23.75 0.71 6.97
C HIS A 390 25.01 -0.15 6.87
N VAL A 391 25.45 -0.46 5.66
CA VAL A 391 26.68 -1.23 5.43
C VAL A 391 27.53 -0.57 4.35
N LYS A 392 28.83 -0.85 4.41
CA LYS A 392 29.80 -0.47 3.40
C LYS A 392 30.84 -1.57 3.26
N ALA A 393 31.38 -1.72 2.06
CA ALA A 393 32.41 -2.69 1.77
C ALA A 393 33.22 -2.24 0.55
N VAL A 394 34.47 -2.71 0.45
CA VAL A 394 35.32 -2.48 -0.71
C VAL A 394 35.30 -3.74 -1.57
N ASP A 395 35.00 -3.61 -2.87
CA ASP A 395 34.96 -4.73 -3.80
C ASP A 395 36.37 -5.27 -4.13
N SER A 396 36.43 -6.36 -4.88
CA SER A 396 37.69 -6.97 -5.34
C SER A 396 38.51 -6.08 -6.28
N LYS A 397 37.95 -4.96 -6.77
CA LYS A 397 38.62 -3.96 -7.62
C LYS A 397 39.04 -2.71 -6.83
N GLY A 398 38.83 -2.68 -5.52
CA GLY A 398 39.19 -1.55 -4.67
C GLY A 398 38.16 -0.41 -4.64
N LYS A 399 36.97 -0.59 -5.21
CA LYS A 399 35.88 0.39 -5.15
C LYS A 399 35.09 0.23 -3.85
N GLU A 400 34.94 1.30 -3.08
CA GLU A 400 34.02 1.32 -1.93
C GLU A 400 32.57 1.42 -2.44
N HIS A 401 31.72 0.58 -1.87
CA HIS A 401 30.27 0.58 -2.07
C HIS A 401 29.58 0.86 -0.74
N THR A 402 28.43 1.51 -0.83
CA THR A 402 27.54 1.73 0.32
C THR A 402 26.19 1.10 0.05
N ALA A 403 25.56 0.58 1.10
CA ALA A 403 24.23 0.06 0.99
C ALA A 403 23.39 0.27 2.25
N VAL A 404 22.08 0.31 2.05
CA VAL A 404 21.10 0.24 3.12
C VAL A 404 20.07 -0.83 2.83
N TYR A 405 19.79 -1.66 3.82
CA TYR A 405 18.72 -2.66 3.76
C TYR A 405 17.87 -2.59 5.03
N GLN A 406 16.70 -3.22 5.01
CA GLN A 406 15.75 -3.15 6.11
C GLN A 406 15.53 -4.53 6.73
N VAL A 407 15.53 -4.61 8.06
CA VAL A 407 15.38 -5.86 8.83
C VAL A 407 14.24 -5.76 9.83
N ALA A 408 13.53 -6.86 10.07
CA ALA A 408 12.55 -6.94 11.14
C ALA A 408 13.24 -6.64 12.50
N PRO A 409 12.61 -5.83 13.38
CA PRO A 409 13.22 -5.41 14.63
C PRO A 409 13.51 -6.57 15.57
N ASP A 410 12.81 -7.69 15.43
CA ASP A 410 12.95 -8.92 16.21
C ASP A 410 12.70 -10.14 15.31
N TYR A 411 12.76 -11.34 15.88
CA TYR A 411 12.45 -12.60 15.22
C TYR A 411 10.94 -12.78 15.03
N LEU A 412 10.54 -13.58 14.03
CA LEU A 412 9.15 -13.93 13.80
C LEU A 412 8.49 -14.44 15.09
N ALA A 413 7.30 -13.90 15.34
CA ALA A 413 6.48 -14.22 16.49
C ALA A 413 5.02 -14.30 16.06
N VAL A 414 4.26 -15.11 16.78
CA VAL A 414 2.80 -15.17 16.64
C VAL A 414 2.14 -14.49 17.84
N GLY A 415 1.06 -13.76 17.61
CA GLY A 415 0.34 -13.02 18.65
C GLY A 415 0.40 -11.49 18.51
N SER A 416 -0.05 -10.79 19.54
CA SER A 416 -0.12 -9.32 19.57
C SER A 416 1.04 -8.72 20.34
N ASP A 417 1.24 -7.40 20.26
CA ASP A 417 2.27 -6.68 21.07
C ASP A 417 2.19 -6.96 22.58
N LYS A 418 1.00 -7.35 23.08
CA LYS A 418 0.75 -7.64 24.50
C LYS A 418 0.94 -9.12 24.88
N ASP A 419 0.79 -10.02 23.92
CA ASP A 419 0.88 -11.47 24.12
C ASP A 419 1.33 -12.11 22.82
N PHE A 420 2.64 -12.34 22.73
CA PHE A 420 3.30 -12.97 21.61
C PHE A 420 4.34 -13.98 22.07
N VAL A 421 4.62 -14.94 21.18
CA VAL A 421 5.71 -15.91 21.36
C VAL A 421 6.57 -15.92 20.10
N ARG A 422 7.87 -15.69 20.25
CA ARG A 422 8.86 -15.87 19.16
C ARG A 422 8.86 -17.34 18.76
N VAL A 423 8.64 -17.63 17.48
CA VAL A 423 8.44 -19.00 16.97
C VAL A 423 9.67 -19.51 16.21
N PRO A 424 10.43 -20.45 16.79
CA PRO A 424 11.30 -21.32 16.01
C PRO A 424 10.53 -22.03 14.91
N LEU A 425 11.07 -22.03 13.70
CA LEU A 425 10.53 -22.76 12.54
C LEU A 425 11.67 -23.47 11.80
N THR A 426 11.35 -24.55 11.12
CA THR A 426 12.24 -25.11 10.11
C THR A 426 12.46 -24.12 8.97
N PRO A 427 13.61 -24.17 8.26
CA PRO A 427 13.81 -23.38 7.05
C PRO A 427 12.74 -23.66 5.97
N MET A 428 12.18 -24.87 5.92
CA MET A 428 11.15 -25.24 4.93
C MET A 428 9.82 -24.52 5.17
N THR A 429 9.55 -24.10 6.41
CA THR A 429 8.39 -23.27 6.75
C THR A 429 8.74 -21.78 6.72
N ALA A 430 9.93 -21.41 7.19
CA ALA A 430 10.39 -20.02 7.26
C ALA A 430 10.61 -19.39 5.88
N GLN A 431 11.17 -20.13 4.91
CA GLN A 431 11.48 -19.61 3.58
C GLN A 431 10.21 -19.16 2.82
N PRO A 432 9.13 -19.98 2.69
CA PRO A 432 7.89 -19.52 2.06
C PRO A 432 7.26 -18.29 2.72
N ILE A 433 7.33 -18.18 4.06
CA ILE A 433 6.85 -16.98 4.78
C ILE A 433 7.68 -15.76 4.37
N ALA A 434 9.00 -15.89 4.33
CA ALA A 434 9.88 -14.81 3.89
C ALA A 434 9.56 -14.41 2.45
N ASP A 435 9.41 -15.38 1.54
CA ASP A 435 9.11 -15.12 0.13
C ASP A 435 7.77 -14.39 -0.05
N GLU A 436 6.71 -14.85 0.63
CA GLU A 436 5.38 -14.21 0.62
C GLU A 436 5.44 -12.76 1.10
N PHE A 437 6.22 -12.51 2.15
CA PHE A 437 6.42 -11.17 2.72
C PHE A 437 7.43 -10.31 1.95
N ARG A 438 7.93 -10.79 0.79
CA ARG A 438 8.99 -10.14 -0.01
C ARG A 438 10.26 -9.87 0.80
N CYS A 439 10.59 -10.81 1.64
CA CYS A 439 11.76 -10.87 2.50
C CYS A 439 12.68 -12.04 2.12
N ILE A 440 13.82 -12.10 2.77
CA ILE A 440 14.81 -13.17 2.69
C ILE A 440 15.33 -13.48 4.10
N LEU A 441 15.81 -14.70 4.31
CA LEU A 441 16.58 -15.07 5.51
C LEU A 441 18.00 -14.48 5.41
N PRO A 442 18.60 -14.01 6.52
CA PRO A 442 19.87 -13.30 6.47
C PRO A 442 21.04 -14.23 6.13
N THR A 443 22.15 -13.66 5.65
CA THR A 443 23.45 -14.37 5.64
C THR A 443 24.16 -14.24 6.99
N ARG A 444 25.24 -14.99 7.20
CA ARG A 444 26.15 -14.81 8.34
C ARG A 444 26.60 -13.35 8.51
N LYS A 445 27.03 -12.71 7.42
CA LYS A 445 27.48 -11.31 7.44
C LYS A 445 26.36 -10.36 7.85
N MET A 446 25.15 -10.52 7.31
CA MET A 446 24.00 -9.70 7.72
C MET A 446 23.71 -9.85 9.22
N VAL A 447 23.73 -11.08 9.76
CA VAL A 447 23.49 -11.30 11.20
C VAL A 447 24.50 -10.51 12.05
N ASN A 448 25.77 -10.47 11.63
CA ASN A 448 26.79 -9.67 12.32
C ASN A 448 26.54 -8.16 12.21
N ASP A 449 26.23 -7.67 11.01
CA ASP A 449 25.93 -6.25 10.78
C ASP A 449 24.69 -5.79 11.58
N ILE A 450 23.66 -6.66 11.67
CA ILE A 450 22.45 -6.46 12.48
C ILE A 450 22.82 -6.41 13.96
N TYR A 451 23.63 -7.33 14.46
CA TYR A 451 24.07 -7.32 15.86
C TYR A 451 24.79 -6.02 16.19
N LEU A 452 25.74 -5.59 15.35
CA LEU A 452 26.49 -4.35 15.55
C LEU A 452 25.57 -3.15 15.70
N GLN A 453 24.54 -3.05 14.85
CA GLN A 453 23.60 -1.93 14.81
C GLN A 453 22.38 -2.07 15.73
N ALA A 454 22.21 -3.20 16.42
CA ALA A 454 21.10 -3.41 17.35
C ALA A 454 21.18 -2.48 18.57
N GLU A 455 20.08 -1.78 18.85
CA GLU A 455 19.91 -0.94 20.04
C GLU A 455 19.86 -1.79 21.31
N VAL A 456 19.17 -2.93 21.25
CA VAL A 456 18.99 -3.84 22.38
C VAL A 456 19.80 -5.11 22.15
N LYS A 457 20.86 -5.29 22.93
CA LYS A 457 21.68 -6.51 22.95
C LYS A 457 21.46 -7.20 24.30
N LEU A 458 20.98 -8.44 24.29
CA LEU A 458 20.74 -9.20 25.52
C LEU A 458 21.64 -10.41 25.59
N ASP A 459 21.89 -10.89 26.80
CA ASP A 459 22.74 -12.04 27.07
C ASP A 459 22.02 -13.36 26.70
N PRO A 460 22.65 -14.25 25.92
CA PRO A 460 22.15 -15.60 25.66
C PRO A 460 21.80 -16.38 26.94
N LYS A 461 20.65 -17.05 26.97
CA LYS A 461 20.21 -17.92 28.09
C LYS A 461 19.92 -19.35 27.61
N PRO A 462 20.94 -20.22 27.50
CA PRO A 462 20.74 -21.58 27.03
C PRO A 462 19.91 -22.43 28.01
N LEU A 463 18.96 -23.18 27.45
CA LEU A 463 18.19 -24.26 28.08
C LEU A 463 18.71 -25.63 27.62
N THR A 464 18.75 -26.59 28.54
CA THR A 464 19.38 -27.90 28.32
C THR A 464 18.40 -29.04 28.07
N GLU A 465 17.12 -28.87 28.38
CA GLU A 465 16.10 -29.93 28.36
C GLU A 465 14.99 -29.66 27.34
N ALA A 466 14.35 -30.72 26.86
CA ALA A 466 13.16 -30.69 25.99
C ALA A 466 13.18 -29.64 24.87
N ARG A 467 14.33 -29.51 24.18
CA ARG A 467 14.65 -28.31 23.36
C ARG A 467 13.70 -28.07 22.19
N GLU A 468 13.03 -29.11 21.70
CA GLU A 468 12.12 -29.06 20.54
C GLU A 468 10.65 -28.88 20.94
N ALA A 469 10.35 -28.95 22.26
CA ALA A 469 9.00 -28.83 22.79
C ALA A 469 8.52 -27.38 22.77
N VAL A 470 7.23 -27.20 22.46
CA VAL A 470 6.59 -25.86 22.39
C VAL A 470 6.62 -25.16 23.74
N ASP A 471 6.50 -25.89 24.84
CA ASP A 471 6.61 -25.32 26.19
C ASP A 471 7.99 -24.68 26.42
N THR A 472 9.06 -25.26 25.87
CA THR A 472 10.40 -24.68 25.92
C THR A 472 10.50 -23.40 25.06
N PHE A 473 9.74 -23.30 23.98
CA PHE A 473 9.68 -22.08 23.16
C PHE A 473 9.03 -20.95 23.95
N VAL A 474 7.92 -21.24 24.63
CA VAL A 474 7.21 -20.31 25.52
C VAL A 474 8.11 -19.89 26.70
N GLN A 475 8.79 -20.85 27.35
CA GLN A 475 9.72 -20.59 28.44
C GLN A 475 10.84 -19.65 28.00
N HIS A 476 11.50 -19.93 26.87
CA HIS A 476 12.59 -19.11 26.39
C HIS A 476 12.12 -17.71 25.95
N ASN A 477 10.92 -17.60 25.40
CA ASN A 477 10.31 -16.29 25.11
C ASN A 477 10.13 -15.47 26.39
N ALA A 478 9.62 -16.07 27.47
CA ALA A 478 9.47 -15.39 28.75
C ALA A 478 10.81 -14.94 29.35
N ILE A 479 11.87 -15.75 29.23
CA ILE A 479 13.23 -15.38 29.65
C ILE A 479 13.74 -14.16 28.88
N ILE A 480 13.50 -14.09 27.57
CA ILE A 480 13.88 -12.93 26.75
C ILE A 480 13.08 -11.70 27.18
N GLU A 481 11.76 -11.82 27.37
CA GLU A 481 10.92 -10.69 27.75
C GLU A 481 11.27 -10.14 29.15
N GLU A 482 11.64 -11.01 30.11
CA GLU A 482 12.12 -10.57 31.42
C GLU A 482 13.44 -9.78 31.29
N GLN A 483 14.38 -10.23 30.45
CA GLN A 483 15.62 -9.50 30.18
C GLN A 483 15.35 -8.17 29.44
N ARG A 484 14.35 -8.13 28.56
CA ARG A 484 13.97 -6.95 27.78
C ARG A 484 13.24 -5.89 28.62
N ARG A 485 12.74 -6.24 29.81
CA ARG A 485 11.90 -5.35 30.63
C ARG A 485 12.51 -3.94 30.77
N GLY A 486 11.69 -2.92 30.48
CA GLY A 486 12.11 -1.51 30.50
C GLY A 486 12.77 -1.02 29.20
N LYS A 487 12.93 -1.88 28.19
CA LYS A 487 13.32 -1.49 26.83
C LYS A 487 12.09 -1.30 25.94
N HIS A 488 12.19 -0.41 24.96
CA HIS A 488 11.13 -0.14 23.99
C HIS A 488 10.83 -1.38 23.13
N LEU A 489 9.55 -1.68 22.91
CA LEU A 489 9.13 -2.76 22.01
C LEU A 489 9.26 -2.28 20.56
N GLY A 490 9.92 -3.06 19.69
CA GLY A 490 10.23 -2.63 18.33
C GLY A 490 11.59 -1.93 18.15
N ALA A 491 12.35 -1.73 19.24
CA ALA A 491 13.78 -1.47 19.10
C ALA A 491 14.48 -2.70 18.50
N LEU A 492 15.48 -2.50 17.64
CA LEU A 492 16.22 -3.61 17.04
C LEU A 492 16.92 -4.43 18.12
N ILE A 493 16.47 -5.67 18.31
CA ILE A 493 16.99 -6.60 19.31
C ILE A 493 17.85 -7.69 18.67
N ALA A 494 18.99 -8.01 19.28
CA ALA A 494 19.91 -9.05 18.81
C ALA A 494 20.58 -9.81 19.96
N GLY A 495 21.26 -10.92 19.62
CA GLY A 495 21.99 -11.76 20.58
C GLY A 495 21.14 -12.83 21.29
N ILE A 496 19.84 -12.89 21.02
CA ILE A 496 18.90 -13.75 21.78
C ILE A 496 18.58 -15.11 21.14
N LYS A 497 18.93 -15.32 19.87
CA LYS A 497 18.67 -16.57 19.12
C LYS A 497 19.83 -16.91 18.19
N LYS A 498 19.85 -18.15 17.70
CA LYS A 498 20.62 -18.59 16.54
C LYS A 498 19.79 -18.32 15.30
N ASP A 499 20.23 -17.41 14.46
CA ASP A 499 19.56 -17.09 13.20
C ASP A 499 19.66 -18.28 12.25
N VAL A 500 18.53 -18.64 11.62
CA VAL A 500 18.54 -19.50 10.43
C VAL A 500 19.00 -18.65 9.25
N VAL A 501 20.06 -19.07 8.59
CA VAL A 501 20.76 -18.23 7.58
C VAL A 501 20.81 -18.87 6.21
N ILE A 502 21.04 -18.05 5.18
CA ILE A 502 21.44 -18.47 3.84
C ILE A 502 22.97 -18.48 3.76
N THR A 503 23.53 -19.53 3.13
CA THR A 503 24.97 -19.75 3.01
C THR A 503 25.29 -20.63 1.80
N ASN A 504 26.49 -20.48 1.23
CA ASN A 504 26.98 -21.33 0.14
C ASN A 504 27.15 -22.80 0.58
N MET A 505 27.33 -23.06 1.89
CA MET A 505 27.45 -24.42 2.43
C MET A 505 26.23 -25.32 2.13
N LEU A 506 25.05 -24.73 1.86
CA LEU A 506 23.84 -25.48 1.55
C LEU A 506 23.86 -26.10 0.15
N ALA A 507 24.68 -25.59 -0.78
CA ALA A 507 24.82 -26.16 -2.10
C ALA A 507 25.41 -27.58 -2.06
N ASP A 508 26.41 -27.78 -1.19
CA ASP A 508 27.06 -29.08 -1.00
C ASP A 508 26.31 -30.00 -0.03
N ARG A 509 25.38 -29.43 0.75
CA ARG A 509 24.62 -30.14 1.80
C ARG A 509 23.13 -29.82 1.67
N PRO A 510 22.47 -30.25 0.59
CA PRO A 510 21.03 -30.12 0.46
C PRO A 510 20.32 -30.80 1.63
N GLU A 511 19.12 -30.33 1.97
CA GLU A 511 18.31 -30.83 3.09
C GLU A 511 18.92 -30.64 4.48
N HIS A 512 19.84 -29.68 4.63
CA HIS A 512 20.35 -29.24 5.93
C HIS A 512 19.83 -27.84 6.29
N VAL A 513 19.81 -27.53 7.58
CA VAL A 513 19.57 -26.17 8.09
C VAL A 513 20.91 -25.52 8.42
N ALA A 514 21.11 -24.28 7.98
CA ALA A 514 22.25 -23.46 8.39
C ALA A 514 21.85 -22.54 9.53
N ILE A 515 22.57 -22.62 10.65
CA ILE A 515 22.34 -21.79 11.83
C ILE A 515 23.61 -21.06 12.25
N TYR A 516 23.46 -19.83 12.71
CA TYR A 516 24.57 -18.97 13.13
C TYR A 516 24.14 -17.97 14.21
N GLY A 517 25.08 -17.54 15.07
CA GLY A 517 24.91 -16.37 15.92
C GLY A 517 24.71 -16.71 17.39
N TRP A 518 23.63 -16.22 17.99
CA TRP A 518 23.42 -16.21 19.43
C TRP A 518 24.58 -15.52 20.16
N HIS A 519 24.84 -14.28 19.74
CA HIS A 519 25.99 -13.48 20.13
C HIS A 519 25.97 -13.13 21.61
N LYS A 520 27.13 -13.29 22.26
CA LYS A 520 27.39 -12.71 23.59
C LYS A 520 27.47 -11.19 23.47
N LEU A 521 27.42 -10.49 24.61
CA LEU A 521 27.47 -9.03 24.65
C LEU A 521 28.72 -8.41 23.99
N ASP A 522 29.83 -9.14 23.96
CA ASP A 522 31.07 -8.74 23.26
C ASP A 522 31.00 -8.90 21.73
N GLY A 523 29.90 -9.44 21.20
CA GLY A 523 29.70 -9.71 19.78
C GLY A 523 30.29 -11.04 19.29
N SER A 524 30.83 -11.87 20.17
CA SER A 524 31.26 -13.23 19.79
C SER A 524 30.05 -14.17 19.64
N PRO A 525 29.92 -14.91 18.54
CA PRO A 525 28.82 -15.87 18.36
C PRO A 525 29.03 -17.11 19.24
N ILE A 526 28.00 -17.56 19.95
CA ILE A 526 28.02 -18.88 20.61
C ILE A 526 27.88 -19.99 19.57
N GLN A 527 27.05 -19.77 18.56
CA GLN A 527 26.83 -20.70 17.47
C GLN A 527 27.68 -20.30 16.25
N PRO A 528 28.78 -21.02 15.95
CA PRO A 528 29.47 -20.86 14.67
C PRO A 528 28.56 -21.30 13.52
N LEU A 529 28.86 -20.85 12.30
CA LEU A 529 28.09 -21.21 11.12
C LEU A 529 28.21 -22.71 10.90
N THR A 530 27.08 -23.42 10.93
CA THR A 530 27.07 -24.87 10.81
C THR A 530 25.83 -25.36 10.10
N THR A 531 25.98 -26.49 9.40
CA THR A 531 24.92 -27.21 8.70
C THR A 531 24.81 -28.66 9.18
N VAL A 532 25.16 -28.95 10.44
CA VAL A 532 25.19 -30.34 10.96
C VAL A 532 23.80 -30.96 11.06
N HIS A 533 22.76 -30.15 11.25
CA HIS A 533 21.39 -30.61 11.40
C HIS A 533 20.64 -30.66 10.06
N LYS A 534 19.67 -31.56 9.95
CA LYS A 534 18.76 -31.64 8.80
C LYS A 534 17.77 -30.47 8.80
N ASN A 535 17.22 -30.15 7.64
CA ASN A 535 16.28 -29.05 7.44
C ASN A 535 14.92 -29.23 8.17
N PHE A 536 14.65 -30.40 8.74
CA PHE A 536 13.51 -30.65 9.63
C PHE A 536 13.83 -30.46 11.12
N TYR A 537 15.10 -30.17 11.47
CA TYR A 537 15.49 -29.87 12.85
C TYR A 537 15.11 -28.43 13.22
N VAL A 538 14.52 -28.27 14.40
CA VAL A 538 14.18 -26.97 14.98
C VAL A 538 14.12 -27.08 16.50
N ASP A 539 14.73 -26.12 17.20
CA ASP A 539 14.71 -26.04 18.66
C ASP A 539 14.40 -24.62 19.15
N TYR A 540 14.19 -24.46 20.46
CA TYR A 540 13.86 -23.17 21.08
C TYR A 540 14.85 -22.04 20.76
N SER A 541 16.08 -22.36 20.38
CA SER A 541 17.14 -21.39 20.13
C SER A 541 17.12 -20.84 18.70
N HIS A 542 16.38 -21.45 17.77
CA HIS A 542 16.26 -20.93 16.40
C HIS A 542 15.51 -19.59 16.37
N GLY A 543 16.01 -18.70 15.53
CA GLY A 543 15.44 -17.39 15.25
C GLY A 543 15.24 -17.21 13.75
N ILE A 544 14.01 -16.89 13.35
CA ILE A 544 13.70 -16.51 11.98
C ILE A 544 13.64 -14.99 11.90
N ARG A 545 14.65 -14.38 11.31
CA ARG A 545 14.71 -12.93 11.12
C ARG A 545 14.44 -12.61 9.65
N LEU A 546 13.51 -11.69 9.40
CA LEU A 546 13.20 -11.26 8.05
C LEU A 546 14.02 -10.05 7.66
N VAL A 547 14.66 -10.11 6.49
CA VAL A 547 15.29 -8.97 5.83
C VAL A 547 14.48 -8.67 4.58
N LYS A 548 14.05 -7.43 4.34
CA LYS A 548 13.35 -7.11 3.09
C LYS A 548 14.27 -7.42 1.90
N ARG A 549 13.74 -8.04 0.85
CA ARG A 549 14.53 -8.30 -0.37
C ARG A 549 14.99 -7.02 -1.03
N ALA A 550 14.24 -5.95 -0.89
CA ALA A 550 14.54 -4.71 -1.55
C ALA A 550 15.57 -3.92 -0.70
N MET A 551 16.62 -3.42 -1.34
CA MET A 551 17.68 -2.60 -0.72
C MET A 551 18.16 -1.47 -1.65
N ILE A 552 18.95 -0.53 -1.11
CA ILE A 552 19.66 0.51 -1.88
C ILE A 552 21.15 0.16 -1.87
N VAL A 553 21.81 0.19 -3.04
CA VAL A 553 23.26 0.11 -3.20
C VAL A 553 23.73 1.31 -4.02
N ASP A 554 24.69 2.08 -3.52
CA ASP A 554 25.22 3.30 -4.16
C ASP A 554 24.12 4.27 -4.62
N GLY A 555 23.07 4.42 -3.79
CA GLY A 555 21.91 5.26 -4.10
C GLY A 555 20.91 4.67 -5.10
N GLN A 556 21.15 3.44 -5.60
CA GLN A 556 20.29 2.77 -6.57
C GLN A 556 19.50 1.61 -5.94
N PRO A 557 18.21 1.44 -6.30
CA PRO A 557 17.43 0.28 -5.87
C PRO A 557 17.99 -1.02 -6.44
N ARG A 558 17.99 -2.07 -5.62
CA ARG A 558 18.42 -3.44 -5.95
C ARG A 558 17.59 -4.48 -5.19
N ASP A 559 17.47 -5.69 -5.75
CA ASP A 559 17.07 -6.88 -5.00
C ASP A 559 18.32 -7.49 -4.33
N ILE A 560 18.20 -7.84 -3.05
CA ILE A 560 19.25 -8.48 -2.25
C ILE A 560 19.77 -9.74 -2.93
N ARG A 561 18.92 -10.49 -3.62
CA ARG A 561 19.32 -11.74 -4.28
C ARG A 561 20.29 -11.46 -5.42
N ASP A 562 20.06 -10.38 -6.17
CA ASP A 562 20.96 -9.96 -7.24
C ASP A 562 22.30 -9.51 -6.67
N VAL A 563 22.26 -8.70 -5.60
CA VAL A 563 23.46 -8.22 -4.88
C VAL A 563 24.26 -9.38 -4.28
N LEU A 564 23.57 -10.37 -3.70
CA LEU A 564 24.20 -11.59 -3.19
C LEU A 564 24.89 -12.38 -4.30
N SER A 565 24.31 -12.45 -5.49
CA SER A 565 24.89 -13.19 -6.62
C SER A 565 25.98 -12.42 -7.39
N ASP A 566 26.08 -11.11 -7.19
CA ASP A 566 27.00 -10.23 -7.91
C ASP A 566 28.45 -10.36 -7.37
N PRO A 567 29.45 -10.62 -8.24
CA PRO A 567 30.84 -10.83 -7.83
C PRO A 567 31.55 -9.62 -7.23
N LEU A 568 31.04 -8.41 -7.45
CA LEU A 568 31.58 -7.16 -6.90
C LEU A 568 30.76 -6.67 -5.71
N LEU A 569 29.43 -6.79 -5.75
CA LEU A 569 28.56 -6.25 -4.72
C LEU A 569 28.27 -7.21 -3.55
N CYS A 570 28.48 -8.52 -3.73
CA CYS A 570 28.19 -9.51 -2.68
C CYS A 570 28.90 -9.23 -1.36
N VAL A 571 30.06 -8.57 -1.38
CA VAL A 571 30.84 -8.20 -0.18
C VAL A 571 30.07 -7.28 0.77
N LEU A 572 29.03 -6.59 0.30
CA LEU A 572 28.12 -5.80 1.14
C LEU A 572 27.29 -6.69 2.07
N LEU A 573 27.01 -7.93 1.65
CA LEU A 573 25.98 -8.80 2.25
C LEU A 573 26.48 -10.20 2.60
N SER A 574 27.62 -10.65 2.06
CA SER A 574 28.17 -11.99 2.23
C SER A 574 29.67 -11.91 2.45
N ASP A 575 30.17 -12.70 3.40
CA ASP A 575 31.59 -12.93 3.64
C ASP A 575 32.05 -14.31 3.10
N GLU A 576 31.21 -14.97 2.30
CA GLU A 576 31.47 -16.23 1.60
C GLU A 576 31.69 -16.02 0.09
N GLY A 577 31.72 -14.76 -0.36
CA GLY A 577 31.66 -14.40 -1.78
C GLY A 577 30.23 -14.47 -2.33
N PRO A 578 30.07 -14.59 -3.66
CA PRO A 578 28.75 -14.63 -4.29
C PRO A 578 27.91 -15.81 -3.83
N VAL A 579 26.64 -15.56 -3.56
CA VAL A 579 25.64 -16.56 -3.17
C VAL A 579 24.59 -16.67 -4.27
N SER A 580 24.73 -17.67 -5.13
CA SER A 580 23.82 -17.89 -6.27
C SER A 580 22.50 -18.57 -5.85
N LYS A 581 22.54 -19.42 -4.83
CA LYS A 581 21.35 -20.04 -4.23
C LYS A 581 20.99 -19.33 -2.92
N SER A 582 20.07 -18.38 -3.01
CA SER A 582 19.63 -17.54 -1.88
C SER A 582 18.34 -18.05 -1.20
N SER A 583 18.01 -19.33 -1.41
CA SER A 583 16.83 -20.03 -0.87
C SER A 583 17.16 -21.45 -0.41
N TYR A 584 16.31 -22.01 0.45
CA TYR A 584 16.44 -23.38 0.94
C TYR A 584 15.97 -24.48 -0.02
N TYR A 585 15.23 -24.12 -1.07
CA TYR A 585 14.79 -25.03 -2.14
C TYR A 585 15.35 -24.57 -3.48
#